data_AF-A0A1E5P9J3-F1
#
_entry.id   AF-A0A1E5P9J3-F1
#
_cell.length_a   1.000
_cell.length_b   1.000
_cell.length_c   1.000
_cell.angle_alpha   90.00
_cell.angle_beta   90.00
_cell.angle_gamma   90.00
#
_symmetry.space_group_name_H-M   'P 1'
#
loop_
_entity.id
_entity.type
_entity.pdbx_description
1 polymer ?
#
loop_
_entity_poly.entity_id
_entity_poly.type
_entity_poly.pdbx_seq_one_letter_code
_entity_poly.pdbx_strand_id
1 'polypeptide(L)' 'MTEKALLEGGPDDLPERIVRITPPGQELKIPHRGGYEHFKVTTKHQDTDQGRVTVYEWWERTEIAE' A
#
# COMPACT_ATOMS: atom_id res chain seq x y z
N MET A 1 8.81 -10.95 10.88
CA MET A 1 9.31 -9.55 10.87
C MET A 1 8.22 -8.71 10.24
N THR A 2 7.82 -7.61 10.86
CA THR A 2 6.81 -6.70 10.30
C THR A 2 7.57 -5.68 9.46
N GLU A 3 7.30 -5.62 8.15
CA GLU A 3 7.94 -4.68 7.24
C GLU A 3 7.05 -3.45 7.04
N LYS A 4 7.58 -2.41 6.40
CA LYS A 4 6.81 -1.20 6.07
C LYS A 4 6.80 -1.01 4.56
N ALA A 5 5.66 -0.57 4.05
CA ALA A 5 5.44 -0.26 2.65
C ALA A 5 5.04 1.20 2.49
N LEU A 6 5.58 1.86 1.47
CA LEU A 6 5.12 3.18 1.03
C LEU A 6 4.09 3.01 -0.09
N LEU A 7 2.92 3.63 0.04
CA LEU A 7 1.84 3.62 -0.94
C LEU A 7 1.98 4.80 -1.91
N GLU A 8 2.30 4.50 -3.18
CA GLU A 8 2.44 5.48 -4.27
C GLU A 8 1.20 5.42 -5.18
N GLY A 9 0.62 6.58 -5.52
CA GLY A 9 -0.63 6.67 -6.28
C GLY A 9 -1.88 6.47 -5.41
N GLY A 10 -3.00 6.07 -6.02
CA GLY A 10 -4.26 5.84 -5.30
C GLY A 10 -4.86 7.10 -4.66
N PRO A 11 -5.90 6.94 -3.82
CA PRO A 11 -6.62 8.07 -3.27
C PRO A 11 -5.76 8.94 -2.34
N ASP A 12 -5.88 10.27 -2.49
CA ASP A 12 -5.19 11.24 -1.62
C ASP A 12 -5.64 11.22 -0.17
N ASP A 13 -6.86 10.74 0.06
CA ASP A 13 -7.52 10.62 1.36
C ASP A 13 -7.20 9.30 2.09
N LEU A 14 -6.14 8.60 1.67
CA LEU A 14 -5.68 7.43 2.40
C LEU A 14 -5.20 7.85 3.80
N PRO A 15 -5.60 7.11 4.85
CA PRO A 15 -5.28 7.49 6.23
C PRO A 15 -3.77 7.51 6.50
N GLU A 16 -3.02 6.60 5.88
CA GLU A 16 -1.57 6.51 6.01
C GLU A 16 -0.94 6.15 4.66
N ARG A 17 0.17 6.81 4.32
CA ARG A 17 0.99 6.49 3.14
C ARG A 17 2.04 5.43 3.43
N ILE A 18 2.52 5.34 4.68
CA ILE A 18 3.49 4.32 5.09
C ILE A 18 2.76 3.36 6.04
N VAL A 19 2.50 2.14 5.57
CA VAL A 19 1.74 1.13 6.33
C VAL A 19 2.63 -0.03 6.74
N ARG A 20 2.31 -0.65 7.88
CA ARG A 20 2.96 -1.90 8.30
C ARG A 20 2.37 -3.07 7.53
N ILE A 21 3.22 -3.87 6.91
CA ILE A 21 2.85 -5.07 6.17
C ILE A 21 3.34 -6.32 6.90
N THR A 22 2.57 -7.40 6.77
CA THR A 22 2.87 -8.70 7.34
C THR A 22 2.91 -9.70 6.20
N PRO A 23 3.91 -10.60 6.18
CA PRO A 23 5.00 -10.68 5.17
C PRO A 23 4.78 -10.01 3.80
N PRO A 24 5.85 -9.61 3.08
CA PRO A 24 5.75 -8.90 1.81
C PRO A 24 5.20 -9.83 0.72
N GLY A 25 3.87 -9.78 0.55
CA GLY A 25 3.20 -10.33 -0.60
C GLY A 25 3.46 -9.46 -1.85
N GLN A 26 3.18 -10.03 -3.02
CA GLN A 26 3.24 -9.27 -4.28
C GLN A 26 2.14 -8.21 -4.38
N GLU A 27 1.06 -8.36 -3.61
CA GLU A 27 -0.10 -7.48 -3.60
C GLU A 27 -0.43 -7.07 -2.17
N LEU A 28 -0.86 -5.82 -2.02
CA LEU A 28 -1.37 -5.25 -0.79
C LEU A 28 -2.76 -4.67 -1.06
N LYS A 29 -3.76 -5.10 -0.29
CA LYS A 29 -5.13 -4.59 -0.37
C LYS A 29 -5.43 -3.76 0.86
N ILE A 30 -5.79 -2.50 0.65
CA ILE A 30 -6.14 -1.57 1.72
C ILE A 30 -7.65 -1.33 1.69
N PRO A 31 -8.41 -1.65 2.75
CA PRO A 31 -9.83 -1.34 2.79
C PRO A 31 -10.02 0.19 2.82
N HIS A 32 -10.80 0.72 1.89
CA HIS A 32 -11.08 2.14 1.77
C HIS A 32 -12.45 2.37 1.12
N ARG A 33 -13.27 3.26 1.70
CA ARG A 33 -14.58 3.70 1.16
C ARG A 33 -15.46 2.56 0.64
N GLY A 34 -15.72 1.54 1.47
CA GLY A 34 -16.56 0.40 1.10
C GLY A 34 -15.98 -0.49 0.00
N GLY A 35 -14.67 -0.44 -0.21
CA GLY A 35 -13.95 -1.23 -1.20
C GLY A 35 -12.54 -1.56 -0.74
N TYR A 36 -11.73 -2.04 -1.67
CA TYR A 36 -10.29 -2.23 -1.52
C TYR A 36 -9.54 -1.43 -2.56
N GLU A 37 -8.53 -0.69 -2.11
CA GLU A 37 -7.47 -0.16 -2.96
C GLU A 37 -6.40 -1.24 -3.11
N HIS A 38 -6.08 -1.60 -4.34
CA HIS A 38 -5.07 -2.59 -4.62
C HIS A 38 -3.76 -1.91 -4.98
N PHE A 39 -2.69 -2.36 -4.34
CA PHE A 39 -1.34 -1.92 -4.61
C PHE A 39 -0.46 -3.13 -4.93
N LYS A 40 0.45 -2.97 -5.87
CA LYS A 40 1.40 -3.99 -6.26
C LYS A 40 2.80 -3.63 -5.79
N VAL A 41 3.54 -4.61 -5.28
CA VAL A 41 4.94 -4.42 -4.92
C VAL A 41 5.75 -4.01 -6.15
N THR A 42 6.63 -3.04 -5.99
CA THR A 42 7.59 -2.65 -7.02
C THR A 42 9.01 -2.97 -6.58
N THR A 43 9.97 -2.83 -7.49
CA THR A 43 11.41 -2.89 -7.16
C THR A 43 11.93 -1.56 -6.60
N LYS A 44 11.10 -0.51 -6.57
CA LYS A 44 11.46 0.79 -6.03
C LYS A 44 11.48 0.71 -4.50
N HIS A 45 12.45 1.39 -3.91
CA HIS A 45 12.55 1.56 -2.47
C HIS A 45 12.77 3.04 -2.19
N GLN A 46 12.25 3.53 -1.07
CA GLN A 46 12.42 4.90 -0.65
C GLN A 46 12.97 4.97 0.77
N ASP A 47 13.94 5.85 0.98
CA ASP A 47 14.46 6.16 2.30
C ASP A 47 13.49 7.12 3.00
N THR A 48 13.01 6.69 4.16
CA THR A 48 12.10 7.46 5.02
C THR A 48 12.72 7.62 6.40
N ASP A 49 12.15 8.49 7.24
CA ASP A 49 12.55 8.62 8.65
C ASP A 49 12.48 7.28 9.42
N GLN A 50 11.68 6.33 8.90
CA GLN A 50 11.51 5.00 9.46
C GLN A 50 12.44 3.94 8.85
N GLY A 51 13.41 4.35 8.03
CA GLY A 51 14.31 3.49 7.27
C GLY A 51 13.90 3.31 5.82
N ARG A 52 14.59 2.39 5.14
CA ARG A 52 14.30 2.03 3.74
C ARG A 52 13.05 1.18 3.65
N VAL A 53 12.05 1.65 2.92
CA VAL A 53 10.77 0.96 2.73
C VAL A 53 10.54 0.63 1.26
N THR A 54 9.83 -0.46 0.98
CA THR A 54 9.46 -0.86 -0.38
C THR A 54 8.27 -0.06 -0.86
N VAL A 55 8.31 0.41 -2.10
CA VAL A 55 7.20 1.17 -2.69
C VAL A 55 6.19 0.21 -3.31
N TYR A 56 4.94 0.39 -2.94
CA TYR A 56 3.77 -0.30 -3.47
C TYR A 56 2.99 0.70 -4.31
N GLU A 57 2.82 0.39 -5.59
CA GLU A 57 2.16 1.28 -6.56
C GLU A 57 0.70 0.88 -6.71
N TRP A 58 -0.19 1.85 -6.61
CA TRP A 58 -1.63 1.66 -6.79
C TRP A 58 -1.94 1.32 -8.25
N TRP A 59 -2.83 0.35 -8.47
CA TRP A 59 -3.19 -0.08 -9.83
C TRP A 59 -4.69 -0.24 -10.08
N GLU A 60 -5.48 -0.59 -9.07
CA GLU A 60 -6.94 -0.66 -9.20
C GLU A 60 -7.66 -0.49 -7.86
N ARG A 61 -8.97 -0.20 -7.94
CA ARG A 61 -9.90 -0.24 -6.81
C ARG A 61 -10.98 -1.26 -7.11
N THR A 62 -11.28 -2.12 -6.14
CA THR A 62 -12.47 -2.98 -6.16
C THR A 62 -13.51 -2.42 -5.19
N GLU A 63 -14.70 -2.12 -5.69
CA GLU A 63 -15.85 -1.77 -4.85
C GLU A 63 -16.51 -3.05 -4.34
N ILE A 64 -16.84 -3.12 -3.05
CA ILE A 64 -17.71 -4.19 -2.57
C ILE A 64 -19.14 -3.70 -2.83
N ALA A 65 -19.78 -4.22 -3.87
CA ALA A 65 -21.21 -4.05 -4.06
C ALA A 65 -21.94 -4.84 -2.98
N GLU A 66 -22.69 -4.14 -2.12
CA GLU A 66 -23.63 -4.71 -1.14
C GLU A 66 -24.92 -5.19 -1.82
#